data_AF-A0A7W8QW48-F1
#
_entry.id   AF-A0A7W8QW48-F1
#
_cell.length_a   1.000
_cell.length_b   1.000
_cell.length_c   1.000
_cell.angle_alpha   90.00
_cell.angle_beta   90.00
_cell.angle_gamma   90.00
#
_symmetry.space_group_name_H-M   'P 1'
#
loop_
_entity.id
_entity.type
_entity.pdbx_description
1 polymer ?
#
loop_
_entity_poly.entity_id
_entity_poly.type
_entity_poly.pdbx_seq_one_letter_code
_entity_poly.pdbx_strand_id
1 'polypeptide(L)'
;MNSNRFALSTWYNEINKYNLQDSTYLKIKSIREPGSEAFALAVSIKTGVYDPSKTGVSLSDAKKITLKLIGSVAYRHKINQAGGWGNVWQSALWAGFGGFAGWLMWDELPPADQELVRRMVEYEADRFNKYNVPYYKSSGGKVNFKGDSKSEENSWNAMVLHVAMAMMPHHANWKLWMNKNIELMLSANARPDDLSSSTVINGRKLSEVLKGSNCNNDGTITNHGFVHPDYMACTAHNFYNALTFTLAQRPTPEAAFFNTDLIYKALIDLEFPSPPSVPPGGTMYVPGSDVIYYPQNTDWGKGRRMNFALMDCQMSAFRMDKGVSKKGDYWETLHAQAVLDMQNRSADRRSYITLKEDNFGGREEWVASHAAQGYLTKWIIKQGMFSKTNQAY
;
A
#
# COMPACT_ATOMS: atom_id res chain seq x y z
N MET A 1 8.80 10.04 11.31
CA MET A 1 9.19 11.46 11.48
C MET A 1 10.15 11.93 10.40
N ASN A 2 11.24 11.21 10.11
CA ASN A 2 12.18 11.55 9.03
C ASN A 2 11.49 11.82 7.68
N SER A 3 10.59 10.95 7.23
CA SER A 3 9.82 11.18 5.99
C SER A 3 9.00 12.47 6.04
N ASN A 4 8.32 12.77 7.15
CA ASN A 4 7.58 14.03 7.30
C ASN A 4 8.49 15.27 7.24
N ARG A 5 9.73 15.17 7.73
CA ARG A 5 10.72 16.26 7.62
C ARG A 5 11.02 16.52 6.15
N PHE A 6 11.37 15.48 5.40
CA PHE A 6 11.64 15.60 3.96
C PHE A 6 10.43 16.17 3.21
N ALA A 7 9.24 15.63 3.50
CA ALA A 7 7.97 16.05 2.92
C ALA A 7 7.72 17.55 3.10
N LEU A 8 7.80 18.06 4.33
CA LEU A 8 7.46 19.44 4.66
C LEU A 8 8.55 20.46 4.33
N SER A 9 9.77 20.00 4.05
CA SER A 9 10.91 20.84 3.71
C SER A 9 11.25 20.72 2.23
N THR A 10 12.25 19.91 1.89
CA THR A 10 12.82 19.82 0.55
C THR A 10 11.79 19.40 -0.49
N TRP A 11 10.91 18.43 -0.19
CA TRP A 11 9.90 17.98 -1.16
C TRP A 11 8.87 19.08 -1.49
N TYR A 12 8.27 19.69 -0.47
CA TYR A 12 7.23 20.70 -0.66
C TYR A 12 7.80 22.03 -1.18
N ASN A 13 8.92 22.50 -0.63
CA ASN A 13 9.47 23.83 -0.90
C ASN A 13 10.41 23.89 -2.10
N GLU A 14 11.30 22.90 -2.25
CA GLU A 14 12.39 22.98 -3.24
C GLU A 14 12.07 22.19 -4.50
N ILE A 15 11.64 20.93 -4.34
CA ILE A 15 11.35 20.01 -5.46
C ILE A 15 10.09 20.45 -6.19
N ASN A 16 8.98 20.59 -5.46
CA ASN A 16 7.68 20.92 -6.07
C ASN A 16 7.36 22.41 -6.09
N LYS A 17 8.03 23.21 -5.24
CA LYS A 17 7.80 24.65 -5.09
C LYS A 17 6.33 24.98 -4.80
N TYR A 18 5.67 24.14 -4.01
CA TYR A 18 4.26 24.33 -3.64
C TYR A 18 4.06 25.50 -2.68
N ASN A 19 5.08 25.87 -1.92
CA ASN A 19 5.11 27.07 -1.09
C ASN A 19 5.03 28.38 -1.88
N LEU A 20 5.37 28.36 -3.18
CA LEU A 20 5.28 29.52 -4.06
C LEU A 20 3.92 29.63 -4.77
N GLN A 21 2.98 28.73 -4.48
CA GLN A 21 1.65 28.71 -5.10
C GLN A 21 0.59 29.28 -4.16
N ASP A 22 0.08 30.45 -4.50
CA ASP A 22 -0.92 31.17 -3.70
C ASP A 22 -2.37 30.74 -3.98
N SER A 23 -2.60 29.91 -5.01
CA SER A 23 -3.93 29.39 -5.31
C SER A 23 -4.45 28.47 -4.20
N THR A 24 -5.77 28.45 -4.02
CA THR A 24 -6.48 27.57 -3.08
C THR A 24 -6.04 26.11 -3.25
N TYR A 25 -6.03 25.62 -4.50
CA TYR A 25 -5.58 24.28 -4.84
C TYR A 25 -4.26 24.34 -5.63
N LEU A 26 -3.33 23.46 -5.27
CA LEU A 26 -2.03 23.32 -5.91
C LEU A 26 -2.18 22.83 -7.36
N LYS A 27 -1.28 23.26 -8.23
CA LYS A 27 -1.04 22.66 -9.54
C LYS A 27 -0.15 21.45 -9.35
N ILE A 28 -0.72 20.26 -9.45
CA ILE A 28 -0.03 18.98 -9.24
C ILE A 28 0.36 18.37 -10.58
N LYS A 29 1.62 17.94 -10.72
CA LYS A 29 2.13 17.29 -11.94
C LYS A 29 1.90 15.78 -11.96
N SER A 30 2.11 15.12 -10.82
CA SER A 30 1.86 13.70 -10.61
C SER A 30 1.11 13.53 -9.29
N ILE A 31 0.05 12.71 -9.30
CA ILE A 31 -0.94 12.65 -8.23
C ILE A 31 -0.52 11.69 -7.10
N ARG A 32 0.24 10.65 -7.44
CA ARG A 32 0.64 9.62 -6.48
C ARG A 32 1.41 10.21 -5.31
N GLU A 33 2.34 11.11 -5.59
CA GLU A 33 3.28 11.70 -4.65
C GLU A 33 2.55 12.57 -3.62
N PRO A 34 1.76 13.60 -3.99
CA PRO A 34 0.96 14.35 -3.02
C PRO A 34 -0.05 13.53 -2.24
N GLY A 35 -0.68 12.52 -2.85
CA GLY A 35 -1.58 11.62 -2.13
C GLY A 35 -0.85 10.84 -1.03
N SER A 36 0.32 10.30 -1.36
CA SER A 36 1.16 9.52 -0.42
C SER A 36 1.66 10.38 0.74
N GLU A 37 2.12 11.60 0.46
CA GLU A 37 2.58 12.54 1.50
C GLU A 37 1.44 13.06 2.37
N ALA A 38 0.29 13.38 1.77
CA ALA A 38 -0.91 13.76 2.51
C ALA A 38 -1.32 12.65 3.50
N PHE A 39 -1.29 11.39 3.06
CA PHE A 39 -1.60 10.25 3.91
C PHE A 39 -0.59 10.11 5.05
N ALA A 40 0.72 10.19 4.77
CA ALA A 40 1.74 10.04 5.80
C ALA A 40 1.69 11.14 6.86
N LEU A 41 1.49 12.39 6.43
CA LEU A 41 1.31 13.53 7.33
C LEU A 41 0.02 13.39 8.16
N ALA A 42 -1.11 13.07 7.52
CA ALA A 42 -2.39 12.87 8.19
C ALA A 42 -2.31 11.80 9.29
N VAL A 43 -1.68 10.65 9.01
CA VAL A 43 -1.47 9.60 10.03
C VAL A 43 -0.70 10.16 11.22
N SER A 44 0.43 10.83 10.97
CA SER A 44 1.24 11.34 12.07
C SER A 44 0.57 12.41 12.93
N ILE A 45 -0.22 13.28 12.29
CA ILE A 45 -0.94 14.37 12.94
C ILE A 45 -2.11 13.79 13.74
N LYS A 46 -2.95 12.95 13.12
CA LYS A 46 -4.18 12.45 13.73
C LYS A 46 -3.91 11.49 14.89
N THR A 47 -2.82 10.73 14.84
CA THR A 47 -2.40 9.83 15.94
C THR A 47 -1.65 10.56 17.06
N GLY A 48 -1.31 11.83 16.88
CA GLY A 48 -0.59 12.64 17.87
C GLY A 48 0.91 12.40 17.94
N VAL A 49 1.50 11.60 17.04
CA VAL A 49 2.95 11.31 17.03
C VAL A 49 3.78 12.38 16.33
N TYR A 50 3.14 13.32 15.64
CA TYR A 50 3.84 14.43 14.99
C TYR A 50 4.67 15.23 16.00
N ASP A 51 5.98 15.38 15.73
CA ASP A 51 6.91 16.09 16.59
C ASP A 51 7.59 17.26 15.82
N PRO A 52 7.20 18.52 16.08
CA PRO A 52 7.81 19.70 15.45
C PRO A 52 9.33 19.81 15.65
N SER A 53 9.87 19.28 16.75
CA SER A 53 11.31 19.31 17.03
C SER A 53 12.10 18.40 16.09
N LYS A 54 11.46 17.37 15.53
CA LYS A 54 12.07 16.43 14.58
C LYS A 54 11.88 16.88 13.14
N THR A 55 10.72 17.45 12.81
CA THR A 55 10.39 17.89 11.46
C THR A 55 10.95 19.28 11.13
N GLY A 56 11.18 20.13 12.14
CA GLY A 56 11.54 21.52 11.95
C GLY A 56 10.38 22.40 11.46
N VAL A 57 9.15 21.88 11.47
CA VAL A 57 7.93 22.58 11.02
C VAL A 57 6.88 22.51 12.12
N SER A 58 6.20 23.63 12.38
CA SER A 58 5.16 23.69 13.41
C SER A 58 4.00 22.75 13.08
N LEU A 59 3.33 22.22 14.10
CA LEU A 59 2.14 21.38 13.90
C LEU A 59 1.05 22.13 13.12
N SER A 60 0.89 23.43 13.38
CA SER A 60 -0.10 24.28 12.67
C SER A 60 0.21 24.37 11.18
N ASP A 61 1.46 24.59 10.81
CA ASP A 61 1.84 24.71 9.39
C ASP A 61 1.85 23.36 8.69
N ALA A 62 2.26 22.29 9.38
CA ALA A 62 2.13 20.93 8.88
C ALA A 62 0.67 20.55 8.60
N LYS A 63 -0.27 20.92 9.48
CA LYS A 63 -1.71 20.76 9.27
C LYS A 63 -2.17 21.54 8.04
N LYS A 64 -1.83 22.83 7.91
CA LYS A 64 -2.20 23.63 6.73
C LYS A 64 -1.69 23.00 5.43
N ILE A 65 -0.44 22.56 5.40
CA ILE A 65 0.14 21.87 4.23
C ILE A 65 -0.62 20.58 3.93
N THR A 66 -0.89 19.77 4.96
CA THR A 66 -1.61 18.50 4.81
C THR A 66 -3.01 18.71 4.23
N LEU A 67 -3.78 19.66 4.78
CA LEU A 67 -5.13 20.00 4.28
C LEU A 67 -5.07 20.52 2.84
N LYS A 68 -4.08 21.37 2.51
CA LYS A 68 -3.89 21.88 1.15
C LYS A 68 -3.56 20.75 0.16
N LEU A 69 -2.74 19.78 0.54
CA LEU A 69 -2.46 18.60 -0.29
C LEU A 69 -3.72 17.76 -0.50
N ILE A 70 -4.47 17.45 0.56
CA ILE A 70 -5.73 16.68 0.49
C ILE A 70 -6.73 17.36 -0.46
N GLY A 71 -7.04 18.64 -0.20
CA GLY A 71 -7.97 19.42 -1.01
C GLY A 71 -7.51 19.50 -2.47
N SER A 72 -6.21 19.68 -2.71
CA SER A 72 -5.66 19.74 -4.07
C SER A 72 -5.75 18.42 -4.81
N VAL A 73 -5.43 17.29 -4.17
CA VAL A 73 -5.56 15.96 -4.78
C VAL A 73 -7.02 15.72 -5.20
N ALA A 74 -7.96 15.97 -4.29
CA ALA A 74 -9.38 15.79 -4.56
C ALA A 74 -9.92 16.76 -5.61
N TYR A 75 -9.57 18.05 -5.53
CA TYR A 75 -9.98 19.07 -6.50
C TYR A 75 -9.54 18.74 -7.92
N ARG A 76 -8.31 18.24 -8.10
CA ARG A 76 -7.76 17.90 -9.42
C ARG A 76 -8.35 16.63 -10.02
N HIS A 77 -9.19 15.89 -9.30
CA HIS A 77 -9.84 14.70 -9.84
C HIS A 77 -10.90 15.07 -10.88
N LYS A 78 -11.07 14.24 -11.91
CA LYS A 78 -11.93 14.50 -13.08
C LYS A 78 -13.39 14.71 -12.75
N ILE A 79 -13.87 14.16 -11.64
CA ILE A 79 -15.25 14.37 -11.17
C ILE A 79 -15.46 15.80 -10.66
N ASN A 80 -14.40 16.45 -10.19
CA ASN A 80 -14.41 17.76 -9.57
C ASN A 80 -13.89 18.86 -10.51
N GLN A 81 -13.01 18.50 -11.44
CA GLN A 81 -12.42 19.41 -12.43
C GLN A 81 -12.40 18.78 -13.82
N ALA A 82 -12.94 19.47 -14.81
CA ALA A 82 -12.84 19.06 -16.21
C ALA A 82 -11.36 18.94 -16.63
N GLY A 83 -11.00 17.82 -17.28
CA GLY A 83 -9.62 17.51 -17.64
C GLY A 83 -8.74 17.04 -16.46
N GLY A 84 -9.33 16.82 -15.28
CA GLY A 84 -8.65 16.27 -14.11
C GLY A 84 -8.21 14.81 -14.27
N TRP A 85 -7.47 14.31 -13.29
CA TRP A 85 -7.00 12.92 -13.24
C TRP A 85 -8.11 11.96 -12.78
N GLY A 86 -7.95 10.65 -12.99
CA GLY A 86 -8.90 9.62 -12.51
C GLY A 86 -9.42 8.74 -13.64
N ASN A 87 -10.08 7.63 -13.29
CA ASN A 87 -10.55 6.61 -14.22
C ASN A 87 -9.43 6.00 -15.07
N VAL A 88 -8.26 5.79 -14.47
CA VAL A 88 -7.08 5.21 -15.10
C VAL A 88 -6.49 4.08 -14.25
N TRP A 89 -5.58 3.31 -14.84
CA TRP A 89 -4.98 2.11 -14.26
C TRP A 89 -4.60 2.22 -12.77
N GLN A 90 -3.85 3.25 -12.37
CA GLN A 90 -3.39 3.43 -10.99
C GLN A 90 -4.24 4.37 -10.12
N SER A 91 -5.31 4.96 -10.67
CA SER A 91 -6.06 6.02 -9.97
C SER A 91 -6.71 5.58 -8.66
N ALA A 92 -7.07 4.30 -8.52
CA ALA A 92 -7.64 3.75 -7.29
C ALA A 92 -6.63 3.78 -6.12
N LEU A 93 -5.35 3.49 -6.38
CA LEU A 93 -4.29 3.62 -5.37
C LEU A 93 -4.17 5.08 -4.89
N TRP A 94 -4.12 6.01 -5.84
CA TRP A 94 -3.95 7.43 -5.55
C TRP A 94 -5.13 8.00 -4.77
N ALA A 95 -6.35 7.64 -5.18
CA ALA A 95 -7.58 7.98 -4.47
C ALA A 95 -7.66 7.30 -3.10
N GLY A 96 -7.12 6.09 -2.94
CA GLY A 96 -6.98 5.41 -1.66
C GLY A 96 -6.14 6.24 -0.67
N PHE A 97 -4.95 6.69 -1.07
CA PHE A 97 -4.12 7.53 -0.21
C PHE A 97 -4.76 8.89 0.09
N GLY A 98 -5.18 9.63 -0.95
CA GLY A 98 -5.79 10.95 -0.78
C GLY A 98 -7.11 10.91 0.00
N GLY A 99 -7.92 9.88 -0.24
CA GLY A 99 -9.17 9.61 0.46
C GLY A 99 -8.96 9.25 1.93
N PHE A 100 -8.01 8.36 2.24
CA PHE A 100 -7.73 8.01 3.63
C PHE A 100 -7.14 9.22 4.39
N ALA A 101 -6.27 10.00 3.76
CA ALA A 101 -5.78 11.26 4.34
C ALA A 101 -6.94 12.21 4.66
N GLY A 102 -7.86 12.40 3.70
CA GLY A 102 -9.05 13.23 3.89
C GLY A 102 -9.99 12.72 4.98
N TRP A 103 -10.16 11.41 5.11
CA TRP A 103 -10.97 10.83 6.18
C TRP A 103 -10.34 11.00 7.56
N LEU A 104 -9.02 10.81 7.69
CA LEU A 104 -8.32 11.01 8.97
C LEU A 104 -8.42 12.47 9.44
N MET A 105 -8.36 13.41 8.51
CA MET A 105 -8.41 14.86 8.76
C MET A 105 -9.81 15.45 8.55
N TRP A 106 -10.86 14.63 8.51
CA TRP A 106 -12.20 15.03 8.06
C TRP A 106 -12.72 16.28 8.77
N ASP A 107 -12.64 16.31 10.09
CA ASP A 107 -13.13 17.42 10.93
C ASP A 107 -12.32 18.71 10.79
N GLU A 108 -11.13 18.65 10.18
CA GLU A 108 -10.27 19.81 9.93
C GLU A 108 -10.41 20.33 8.48
N LEU A 109 -11.07 19.57 7.59
CA LEU A 109 -11.31 20.01 6.21
C LEU A 109 -12.49 21.00 6.16
N PRO A 110 -12.39 22.06 5.34
CA PRO A 110 -13.56 22.86 4.97
C PRO A 110 -14.66 21.98 4.37
N PRO A 111 -15.96 22.29 4.56
CA PRO A 111 -17.07 21.51 3.99
C PRO A 111 -16.99 21.33 2.47
N ALA A 112 -16.46 22.33 1.75
CA ALA A 112 -16.22 22.22 0.31
C ALA A 112 -15.21 21.12 -0.03
N ASP A 113 -14.10 21.04 0.72
CA ASP A 113 -13.06 20.03 0.51
C ASP A 113 -13.52 18.64 0.94
N GLN A 114 -14.34 18.53 1.99
CA GLN A 114 -15.01 17.29 2.37
C GLN A 114 -15.81 16.71 1.20
N GLU A 115 -16.61 17.53 0.52
CA GLU A 115 -17.38 17.08 -0.64
C GLU A 115 -16.49 16.71 -1.83
N LEU A 116 -15.40 17.44 -2.09
CA LEU A 116 -14.43 17.08 -3.13
C LEU A 116 -13.82 15.70 -2.88
N VAL A 117 -13.41 15.42 -1.63
CA VAL A 117 -12.86 14.12 -1.23
C VAL A 117 -13.91 13.03 -1.37
N ARG A 118 -15.13 13.24 -0.85
CA ARG A 118 -16.23 12.29 -0.93
C ARG A 118 -16.53 11.88 -2.38
N ARG A 119 -16.68 12.86 -3.29
CA ARG A 119 -16.93 12.62 -4.72
C ARG A 119 -15.79 11.87 -5.41
N MET A 120 -14.55 12.18 -5.09
CA MET A 120 -13.38 11.47 -5.64
C MET A 120 -13.38 10.00 -5.22
N VAL A 121 -13.56 9.72 -3.91
CA VAL A 121 -13.55 8.36 -3.37
C VAL A 121 -14.73 7.55 -3.90
N GLU A 122 -15.94 8.12 -3.91
CA GLU A 122 -17.14 7.49 -4.46
C GLU A 122 -16.94 7.13 -5.94
N TYR A 123 -16.49 8.07 -6.76
CA TYR A 123 -16.31 7.86 -8.19
C TYR A 123 -15.33 6.74 -8.49
N GLU A 124 -14.17 6.72 -7.82
CA GLU A 124 -13.18 5.67 -8.03
C GLU A 124 -13.64 4.31 -7.47
N ALA A 125 -14.42 4.28 -6.39
CA ALA A 125 -15.02 3.05 -5.88
C ALA A 125 -16.06 2.48 -6.85
N ASP A 126 -16.95 3.33 -7.39
CA ASP A 126 -18.00 2.92 -8.32
C ASP A 126 -17.48 2.38 -9.65
N ARG A 127 -16.25 2.77 -10.03
CA ARG A 127 -15.54 2.21 -11.18
C ARG A 127 -15.40 0.68 -11.10
N PHE A 128 -15.43 0.12 -9.88
CA PHE A 128 -15.29 -1.30 -9.64
C PHE A 128 -16.60 -2.10 -9.63
N ASN A 129 -17.77 -1.43 -9.64
CA ASN A 129 -19.09 -2.10 -9.58
C ASN A 129 -19.31 -3.11 -10.72
N LYS A 130 -18.67 -2.91 -11.87
CA LYS A 130 -18.72 -3.81 -13.04
C LYS A 130 -17.34 -4.24 -13.53
N TYR A 131 -16.32 -4.14 -12.67
CA TYR A 131 -14.94 -4.39 -13.06
C TYR A 131 -14.65 -5.89 -13.18
N ASN A 132 -14.03 -6.25 -14.30
CA ASN A 132 -13.54 -7.60 -14.54
C ASN A 132 -12.14 -7.72 -13.93
N VAL A 133 -12.00 -8.54 -12.90
CA VAL A 133 -10.73 -8.74 -12.21
C VAL A 133 -9.74 -9.48 -13.13
N PRO A 134 -8.56 -8.89 -13.41
CA PRO A 134 -7.57 -9.51 -14.28
C PRO A 134 -6.75 -10.58 -13.55
N TYR A 135 -6.26 -11.55 -14.32
CA TYR A 135 -5.41 -12.64 -13.82
C TYR A 135 -4.21 -12.89 -14.74
N TYR A 136 -3.01 -13.02 -14.16
CA TYR A 136 -1.78 -13.35 -14.86
C TYR A 136 -1.91 -14.64 -15.68
N LYS A 137 -2.42 -15.71 -15.06
CA LYS A 137 -2.76 -16.97 -15.72
C LYS A 137 -4.27 -17.21 -15.61
N SER A 138 -4.88 -17.66 -16.69
CA SER A 138 -6.27 -18.16 -16.68
C SER A 138 -6.41 -19.43 -15.84
N SER A 139 -7.65 -19.85 -15.58
CA SER A 139 -7.94 -21.09 -14.86
C SER A 139 -7.34 -22.35 -15.50
N GLY A 140 -7.16 -22.37 -16.82
CA GLY A 140 -6.49 -23.46 -17.55
C GLY A 140 -4.97 -23.35 -17.61
N GLY A 141 -4.35 -22.43 -16.86
CA GLY A 141 -2.90 -22.24 -16.81
C GLY A 141 -2.31 -21.42 -17.96
N LYS A 142 -3.11 -21.01 -18.96
CA LYS A 142 -2.64 -20.12 -20.04
C LYS A 142 -2.22 -18.76 -19.46
N VAL A 143 -1.01 -18.32 -19.79
CA VAL A 143 -0.50 -16.98 -19.48
C VAL A 143 -1.26 -15.94 -20.29
N ASN A 144 -1.96 -15.03 -19.61
CA ASN A 144 -2.68 -13.90 -20.21
C ASN A 144 -1.80 -12.65 -20.30
N PHE A 145 -1.01 -12.37 -19.26
CA PHE A 145 -0.19 -11.15 -19.15
C PHE A 145 1.28 -11.54 -18.89
N LYS A 146 2.07 -11.73 -19.94
CA LYS A 146 3.44 -12.25 -19.79
C LYS A 146 4.29 -11.32 -18.91
N GLY A 147 4.70 -11.82 -17.75
CA GLY A 147 5.57 -11.09 -16.82
C GLY A 147 4.86 -10.02 -16.00
N ASP A 148 3.52 -9.99 -16.01
CA ASP A 148 2.72 -8.99 -15.31
C ASP A 148 1.69 -9.75 -14.47
N SER A 149 1.94 -9.76 -13.15
CA SER A 149 1.26 -10.66 -12.22
C SER A 149 -0.20 -10.29 -11.99
N LYS A 150 -0.55 -9.02 -12.18
CA LYS A 150 -1.82 -8.43 -11.72
C LYS A 150 -2.05 -8.50 -10.20
N SER A 151 -1.09 -9.02 -9.42
CA SER A 151 -1.18 -9.14 -7.97
C SER A 151 -1.24 -7.77 -7.31
N GLU A 152 -0.24 -6.94 -7.58
CA GLU A 152 -0.15 -5.60 -7.02
C GLU A 152 -1.29 -4.73 -7.51
N GLU A 153 -1.67 -4.83 -8.78
CA GLU A 153 -2.75 -4.02 -9.35
C GLU A 153 -4.09 -4.32 -8.69
N ASN A 154 -4.39 -5.61 -8.43
CA ASN A 154 -5.61 -6.00 -7.73
C ASN A 154 -5.61 -5.51 -6.28
N SER A 155 -4.46 -5.56 -5.59
CA SER A 155 -4.32 -4.99 -4.24
C SER A 155 -4.48 -3.46 -4.22
N TRP A 156 -3.91 -2.76 -5.20
CA TRP A 156 -4.02 -1.30 -5.38
C TRP A 156 -5.45 -0.87 -5.65
N ASN A 157 -6.17 -1.63 -6.47
CA ASN A 157 -7.56 -1.37 -6.79
C ASN A 157 -8.47 -1.55 -5.55
N ALA A 158 -8.19 -2.52 -4.68
CA ALA A 158 -8.94 -2.73 -3.45
C ALA A 158 -8.84 -1.54 -2.47
N MET A 159 -7.71 -0.81 -2.47
CA MET A 159 -7.46 0.26 -1.49
C MET A 159 -8.51 1.36 -1.48
N VAL A 160 -9.04 1.80 -2.63
CA VAL A 160 -10.09 2.82 -2.63
C VAL A 160 -11.42 2.28 -2.08
N LEU A 161 -11.71 0.99 -2.29
CA LEU A 161 -12.91 0.36 -1.75
C LEU A 161 -12.84 0.27 -0.21
N HIS A 162 -11.65 -0.02 0.33
CA HIS A 162 -11.42 0.01 1.79
C HIS A 162 -11.82 1.36 2.39
N VAL A 163 -11.36 2.44 1.76
CA VAL A 163 -11.63 3.82 2.19
C VAL A 163 -13.10 4.16 1.99
N ALA A 164 -13.68 3.89 0.82
CA ALA A 164 -15.08 4.19 0.52
C ALA A 164 -16.05 3.53 1.51
N MET A 165 -15.82 2.27 1.85
CA MET A 165 -16.66 1.52 2.80
C MET A 165 -16.52 2.01 4.25
N ALA A 166 -15.33 2.51 4.63
CA ALA A 166 -15.09 3.10 5.94
C ALA A 166 -15.72 4.50 6.06
N MET A 167 -15.53 5.33 5.03
CA MET A 167 -16.03 6.71 4.97
C MET A 167 -17.55 6.78 4.77
N MET A 168 -18.13 5.87 3.99
CA MET A 168 -19.54 5.91 3.58
C MET A 168 -20.25 4.59 3.91
N PRO A 169 -20.40 4.24 5.22
CA PRO A 169 -20.91 2.94 5.66
C PRO A 169 -22.38 2.66 5.32
N HIS A 170 -23.13 3.70 4.93
CA HIS A 170 -24.55 3.62 4.59
C HIS A 170 -24.82 3.86 3.09
N HIS A 171 -23.76 3.87 2.26
CA HIS A 171 -23.93 4.10 0.83
C HIS A 171 -24.71 2.97 0.15
N ALA A 172 -25.53 3.29 -0.85
CA ALA A 172 -26.34 2.30 -1.57
C ALA A 172 -25.48 1.22 -2.26
N ASN A 173 -24.28 1.59 -2.74
CA ASN A 173 -23.34 0.66 -3.37
C ASN A 173 -22.43 -0.08 -2.39
N TRP A 174 -22.57 0.10 -1.08
CA TRP A 174 -21.64 -0.47 -0.09
C TRP A 174 -21.48 -1.99 -0.25
N LYS A 175 -22.58 -2.73 -0.48
CA LYS A 175 -22.54 -4.18 -0.72
C LYS A 175 -21.85 -4.57 -2.02
N LEU A 176 -21.98 -3.75 -3.07
CA LEU A 176 -21.28 -3.98 -4.35
C LEU A 176 -19.78 -3.78 -4.17
N TRP A 177 -19.39 -2.70 -3.49
CA TRP A 177 -18.00 -2.41 -3.14
C TRP A 177 -17.41 -3.53 -2.30
N MET A 178 -18.11 -4.00 -1.25
CA MET A 178 -17.63 -5.07 -0.39
C MET A 178 -17.43 -6.38 -1.14
N ASN A 179 -18.38 -6.74 -2.00
CA ASN A 179 -18.29 -7.97 -2.80
C ASN A 179 -17.12 -7.96 -3.78
N LYS A 180 -16.87 -6.80 -4.42
CA LYS A 180 -15.72 -6.64 -5.32
C LYS A 180 -14.41 -6.53 -4.54
N ASN A 181 -14.44 -5.94 -3.35
CA ASN A 181 -13.28 -5.85 -2.48
C ASN A 181 -12.76 -7.23 -2.06
N ILE A 182 -13.66 -8.13 -1.63
CA ILE A 182 -13.31 -9.53 -1.32
C ILE A 182 -12.70 -10.21 -2.56
N GLU A 183 -13.32 -10.06 -3.73
CA GLU A 183 -12.80 -10.66 -4.97
C GLU A 183 -11.41 -10.14 -5.33
N LEU A 184 -11.17 -8.82 -5.24
CA LEU A 184 -9.87 -8.22 -5.51
C LEU A 184 -8.80 -8.71 -4.51
N MET A 185 -9.08 -8.68 -3.20
CA MET A 185 -8.13 -9.14 -2.18
C MET A 185 -7.78 -10.63 -2.35
N LEU A 186 -8.77 -11.50 -2.61
CA LEU A 186 -8.54 -12.92 -2.89
C LEU A 186 -7.73 -13.11 -4.18
N SER A 187 -8.08 -12.39 -5.24
CA SER A 187 -7.42 -12.54 -6.55
C SER A 187 -5.96 -12.07 -6.53
N ALA A 188 -5.60 -11.08 -5.71
CA ALA A 188 -4.25 -10.53 -5.65
C ALA A 188 -3.21 -11.63 -5.38
N ASN A 189 -3.51 -12.51 -4.42
CA ASN A 189 -2.60 -13.58 -4.00
C ASN A 189 -3.08 -14.98 -4.43
N ALA A 190 -4.02 -15.08 -5.38
CA ALA A 190 -4.53 -16.37 -5.83
C ALA A 190 -3.45 -17.19 -6.54
N ARG A 191 -3.33 -18.47 -6.18
CA ARG A 191 -2.44 -19.45 -6.82
C ARG A 191 -3.25 -20.51 -7.59
N PRO A 192 -2.62 -21.26 -8.52
CA PRO A 192 -3.31 -22.31 -9.28
C PRO A 192 -4.11 -23.29 -8.43
N ASP A 193 -3.58 -23.71 -7.27
CA ASP A 193 -4.26 -24.69 -6.40
C ASP A 193 -5.56 -24.16 -5.76
N ASP A 194 -5.73 -22.84 -5.70
CA ASP A 194 -6.94 -22.25 -5.10
C ASP A 194 -8.15 -22.35 -6.04
N LEU A 195 -7.93 -22.59 -7.33
CA LEU A 195 -8.97 -22.64 -8.36
C LEU A 195 -9.91 -23.84 -8.23
N SER A 196 -9.44 -24.92 -7.60
CA SER A 196 -10.23 -26.10 -7.29
C SER A 196 -10.62 -26.19 -5.81
N SER A 197 -10.22 -25.20 -5.01
CA SER A 197 -10.41 -25.22 -3.56
C SER A 197 -11.87 -25.01 -3.15
N SER A 198 -12.34 -25.88 -2.25
CA SER A 198 -13.65 -25.77 -1.61
C SER A 198 -13.67 -24.84 -0.40
N THR A 199 -12.52 -24.25 -0.04
CA THR A 199 -12.43 -23.28 1.06
C THR A 199 -13.38 -22.11 0.82
N VAL A 200 -14.07 -21.69 1.88
CA VAL A 200 -14.99 -20.56 1.88
C VAL A 200 -14.40 -19.42 2.71
N ILE A 201 -14.19 -18.27 2.08
CA ILE A 201 -13.68 -17.06 2.73
C ILE A 201 -14.71 -15.95 2.57
N ASN A 202 -15.15 -15.37 3.69
CA ASN A 202 -16.18 -14.35 3.76
C ASN A 202 -17.44 -14.70 2.94
N GLY A 203 -17.89 -15.95 3.05
CA GLY A 203 -19.06 -16.48 2.32
C GLY A 203 -18.83 -16.81 0.84
N ARG A 204 -17.60 -16.64 0.33
CA ARG A 204 -17.25 -16.90 -1.08
C ARG A 204 -16.38 -18.16 -1.18
N LYS A 205 -16.85 -19.17 -1.92
CA LYS A 205 -16.05 -20.36 -2.22
C LYS A 205 -14.97 -20.02 -3.24
N LEU A 206 -13.72 -20.36 -2.95
CA LEU A 206 -12.56 -19.98 -3.78
C LEU A 206 -12.71 -20.43 -5.25
N SER A 207 -13.09 -21.69 -5.49
CA SER A 207 -13.31 -22.23 -6.84
C SER A 207 -14.41 -21.51 -7.65
N GLU A 208 -15.31 -20.79 -6.99
CA GLU A 208 -16.41 -20.07 -7.64
C GLU A 208 -16.05 -18.62 -7.94
N VAL A 209 -15.29 -17.97 -7.04
CA VAL A 209 -14.89 -16.57 -7.19
C VAL A 209 -13.64 -16.39 -8.06
N LEU A 210 -12.65 -17.26 -7.93
CA LEU A 210 -11.38 -17.14 -8.65
C LEU A 210 -11.51 -17.60 -10.10
N LYS A 211 -10.93 -16.84 -11.04
CA LYS A 211 -10.93 -17.15 -12.49
C LYS A 211 -9.52 -17.32 -13.08
N GLY A 212 -8.52 -17.32 -12.22
CA GLY A 212 -7.11 -17.46 -12.57
C GLY A 212 -6.21 -17.28 -11.35
N SER A 213 -4.90 -17.15 -11.59
CA SER A 213 -3.89 -17.00 -10.55
C SER A 213 -2.93 -15.85 -10.86
N ASN A 214 -2.50 -15.17 -9.81
CA ASN A 214 -1.55 -14.04 -9.81
C ASN A 214 -0.26 -14.35 -9.02
N CYS A 215 -0.26 -15.42 -8.23
CA CYS A 215 0.88 -15.96 -7.51
C CYS A 215 1.15 -17.41 -7.98
N ASN A 216 2.39 -17.88 -7.85
CA ASN A 216 2.73 -19.29 -8.06
C ASN A 216 2.45 -20.11 -6.78
N ASN A 217 2.35 -21.44 -6.91
CA ASN A 217 2.01 -22.32 -5.78
C ASN A 217 3.06 -22.31 -4.65
N ASP A 218 4.30 -21.92 -4.95
CA ASP A 218 5.40 -21.76 -3.99
C ASP A 218 5.42 -20.39 -3.29
N GLY A 219 4.45 -19.50 -3.60
CA GLY A 219 4.36 -18.15 -3.04
C GLY A 219 5.11 -17.08 -3.83
N THR A 220 5.86 -17.44 -4.88
CA THR A 220 6.56 -16.45 -5.71
C THR A 220 5.59 -15.65 -6.59
N ILE A 221 5.91 -14.38 -6.82
CA ILE A 221 5.18 -13.52 -7.75
C ILE A 221 6.12 -13.09 -8.88
N THR A 222 5.70 -13.32 -10.11
CA THR A 222 6.43 -12.90 -11.32
C THR A 222 5.89 -11.56 -11.79
N ASN A 223 6.69 -10.51 -11.67
CA ASN A 223 6.36 -9.19 -12.20
C ASN A 223 7.56 -8.59 -12.96
N HIS A 224 7.27 -7.74 -13.93
CA HIS A 224 8.26 -7.23 -14.90
C HIS A 224 9.07 -8.35 -15.60
N GLY A 225 8.49 -9.55 -15.73
CA GLY A 225 9.09 -10.69 -16.42
C GLY A 225 9.97 -11.60 -15.56
N PHE A 226 10.11 -11.35 -14.26
CA PHE A 226 10.93 -12.17 -13.35
C PHE A 226 10.30 -12.28 -11.97
N VAL A 227 10.75 -13.24 -11.16
CA VAL A 227 10.37 -13.32 -9.74
C VAL A 227 10.87 -12.07 -9.04
N HIS A 228 9.95 -11.30 -8.45
CA HIS A 228 10.24 -9.93 -8.04
C HIS A 228 9.90 -9.67 -6.56
N PRO A 229 10.90 -9.64 -5.67
CA PRO A 229 10.71 -9.42 -4.23
C PRO A 229 9.91 -8.15 -3.89
N ASP A 230 10.17 -7.00 -4.54
CA ASP A 230 9.41 -5.77 -4.27
C ASP A 230 7.90 -5.90 -4.55
N TYR A 231 7.51 -6.67 -5.57
CA TYR A 231 6.11 -6.91 -5.89
C TYR A 231 5.49 -8.00 -5.00
N MET A 232 6.28 -8.94 -4.49
CA MET A 232 5.84 -9.82 -3.41
C MET A 232 5.53 -9.03 -2.14
N ALA A 233 6.34 -8.03 -1.81
CA ALA A 233 6.07 -7.14 -0.67
C ALA A 233 4.80 -6.26 -0.87
N CYS A 234 4.31 -6.08 -2.11
CA CYS A 234 3.05 -5.35 -2.36
C CYS A 234 1.82 -6.07 -1.80
N THR A 235 1.92 -7.36 -1.45
CA THR A 235 0.88 -8.09 -0.71
C THR A 235 0.46 -7.38 0.59
N ALA A 236 1.37 -6.62 1.21
CA ALA A 236 1.09 -5.75 2.35
C ALA A 236 -0.08 -4.76 2.13
N HIS A 237 -0.35 -4.34 0.88
CA HIS A 237 -1.45 -3.41 0.59
C HIS A 237 -2.84 -3.99 0.89
N ASN A 238 -3.03 -5.31 0.88
CA ASN A 238 -4.31 -5.89 1.33
C ASN A 238 -4.59 -5.55 2.81
N PHE A 239 -3.55 -5.42 3.64
CA PHE A 239 -3.68 -5.02 5.04
C PHE A 239 -4.09 -3.56 5.23
N TYR A 240 -4.13 -2.75 4.17
CA TYR A 240 -4.76 -1.44 4.21
C TYR A 240 -6.25 -1.53 4.60
N ASN A 241 -6.89 -2.68 4.34
CA ASN A 241 -8.23 -2.96 4.84
C ASN A 241 -8.26 -2.98 6.37
N ALA A 242 -7.30 -3.67 7.00
CA ALA A 242 -7.20 -3.75 8.45
C ALA A 242 -7.06 -2.36 9.08
N LEU A 243 -6.27 -1.48 8.46
CA LEU A 243 -6.09 -0.10 8.93
C LEU A 243 -7.39 0.70 8.89
N THR A 244 -8.05 0.72 7.73
CA THR A 244 -9.29 1.49 7.54
C THR A 244 -10.46 0.92 8.34
N PHE A 245 -10.68 -0.40 8.32
CA PHE A 245 -11.80 -1.04 9.01
C PHE A 245 -11.64 -0.96 10.52
N THR A 246 -10.44 -1.15 11.07
CA THR A 246 -10.23 -1.02 12.52
C THR A 246 -10.55 0.41 13.00
N LEU A 247 -10.11 1.44 12.27
CA LEU A 247 -10.47 2.82 12.59
C LEU A 247 -11.98 3.10 12.43
N ALA A 248 -12.64 2.40 11.51
CA ALA A 248 -14.09 2.46 11.35
C ALA A 248 -14.86 1.56 12.35
N GLN A 249 -14.16 0.97 13.33
CA GLN A 249 -14.70 0.02 14.32
C GLN A 249 -15.41 -1.17 13.67
N ARG A 250 -14.84 -1.66 12.57
CA ARG A 250 -15.33 -2.82 11.82
C ARG A 250 -14.30 -3.94 11.87
N PRO A 251 -14.75 -5.20 11.94
CA PRO A 251 -13.84 -6.33 11.84
C PRO A 251 -13.29 -6.45 10.42
N THR A 252 -12.01 -6.77 10.31
CA THR A 252 -11.30 -6.95 9.03
C THR A 252 -11.71 -8.29 8.40
N PRO A 253 -12.13 -8.34 7.12
CA PRO A 253 -12.43 -9.58 6.42
C PRO A 253 -11.20 -10.48 6.32
N GLU A 254 -11.39 -11.78 6.50
CA GLU A 254 -10.33 -12.79 6.37
C GLU A 254 -9.67 -12.77 4.97
N ALA A 255 -10.40 -12.36 3.93
CA ALA A 255 -9.87 -12.18 2.57
C ALA A 255 -8.67 -11.21 2.51
N ALA A 256 -8.54 -10.25 3.43
CA ALA A 256 -7.37 -9.37 3.49
C ALA A 256 -6.05 -10.11 3.80
N PHE A 257 -6.13 -11.32 4.36
CA PHE A 257 -4.98 -12.12 4.79
C PHE A 257 -4.68 -13.31 3.87
N PHE A 258 -5.47 -13.49 2.81
CA PHE A 258 -5.42 -14.66 1.94
C PHE A 258 -4.04 -14.84 1.28
N ASN A 259 -3.44 -16.02 1.48
CA ASN A 259 -2.12 -16.45 1.01
C ASN A 259 -0.93 -15.52 1.36
N THR A 260 -1.13 -14.57 2.29
CA THR A 260 -0.06 -13.65 2.68
C THR A 260 1.07 -14.36 3.44
N ASP A 261 0.71 -15.38 4.21
CA ASP A 261 1.61 -16.29 4.92
C ASP A 261 2.51 -17.08 3.95
N LEU A 262 1.94 -17.61 2.87
CA LEU A 262 2.68 -18.34 1.84
C LEU A 262 3.69 -17.43 1.13
N ILE A 263 3.27 -16.24 0.71
CA ILE A 263 4.15 -15.27 0.02
C ILE A 263 5.27 -14.82 0.95
N TYR A 264 4.95 -14.58 2.22
CA TYR A 264 5.95 -14.20 3.22
C TYR A 264 6.93 -15.33 3.52
N LYS A 265 6.45 -16.56 3.58
CA LYS A 265 7.31 -17.74 3.66
C LYS A 265 8.25 -17.84 2.46
N ALA A 266 7.79 -17.50 1.26
CA ALA A 266 8.64 -17.49 0.08
C ALA A 266 9.76 -16.43 0.15
N LEU A 267 9.50 -15.26 0.76
CA LEU A 267 10.55 -14.26 0.99
C LEU A 267 11.64 -14.77 1.95
N ILE A 268 11.25 -15.51 2.98
CA ILE A 268 12.14 -15.88 4.09
C ILE A 268 12.83 -17.22 3.88
N ASP A 269 12.09 -18.24 3.45
CA ASP A 269 12.52 -19.65 3.54
C ASP A 269 12.68 -20.33 2.17
N LEU A 270 12.23 -19.72 1.07
CA LEU A 270 12.36 -20.34 -0.26
C LEU A 270 13.79 -20.17 -0.77
N GLU A 271 14.49 -21.30 -0.85
CA GLU A 271 15.85 -21.38 -1.36
C GLU A 271 15.87 -21.34 -2.89
N PHE A 272 16.61 -20.37 -3.45
CA PHE A 272 16.85 -20.27 -4.88
C PHE A 272 18.23 -20.85 -5.22
N PRO A 273 18.32 -21.97 -5.97
CA PRO A 273 19.59 -22.52 -6.38
C PRO A 273 20.25 -21.61 -7.43
N SER A 274 21.58 -21.56 -7.40
CA SER A 274 22.41 -20.90 -8.41
C SER A 274 23.35 -21.94 -9.04
N PRO A 275 23.21 -22.28 -10.34
CA PRO A 275 22.20 -21.80 -11.31
C PRO A 275 20.78 -22.39 -11.08
N PRO A 276 19.70 -21.83 -11.67
CA PRO A 276 19.66 -20.74 -12.66
C PRO A 276 19.57 -19.33 -12.08
N SER A 277 19.45 -19.19 -10.76
CA SER A 277 19.36 -17.89 -10.10
C SER A 277 20.72 -17.19 -10.08
N VAL A 278 20.72 -15.88 -9.83
CA VAL A 278 21.95 -15.06 -9.73
C VAL A 278 22.85 -15.59 -8.61
N PRO A 279 24.16 -15.84 -8.84
CA PRO A 279 25.05 -16.28 -7.77
C PRO A 279 25.05 -15.35 -6.54
N PRO A 280 25.14 -15.88 -5.31
CA PRO A 280 25.42 -17.28 -4.97
C PRO A 280 24.19 -18.20 -4.84
N GLY A 281 22.97 -17.72 -5.11
CA GLY A 281 21.74 -18.39 -4.66
C GLY A 281 21.39 -18.03 -3.21
N GLY A 282 20.35 -18.65 -2.68
CA GLY A 282 19.88 -18.44 -1.30
C GLY A 282 18.43 -17.97 -1.21
N THR A 283 18.02 -17.54 -0.02
CA THR A 283 16.70 -16.95 0.26
C THR A 283 16.68 -15.46 -0.10
N MET A 284 15.50 -14.92 -0.41
CA MET A 284 15.37 -13.48 -0.74
C MET A 284 15.71 -12.59 0.46
N TYR A 285 15.30 -12.98 1.66
CA TYR A 285 15.77 -12.36 2.89
C TYR A 285 17.06 -13.04 3.33
N VAL A 286 18.16 -12.30 3.30
CA VAL A 286 19.48 -12.86 3.64
C VAL A 286 19.63 -12.96 5.17
N PRO A 287 19.78 -14.18 5.74
CA PRO A 287 19.81 -14.40 7.19
C PRO A 287 20.79 -13.48 7.92
N GLY A 288 20.30 -12.79 8.95
CA GLY A 288 21.12 -11.91 9.80
C GLY A 288 21.49 -10.56 9.20
N SER A 289 20.88 -10.13 8.09
CA SER A 289 21.18 -8.84 7.45
C SER A 289 19.92 -8.12 6.94
N ASP A 290 20.04 -6.84 6.57
CA ASP A 290 18.99 -6.09 5.86
C ASP A 290 18.98 -6.33 4.34
N VAL A 291 19.87 -7.19 3.85
CA VAL A 291 20.08 -7.38 2.41
C VAL A 291 18.94 -8.19 1.82
N ILE A 292 18.36 -7.64 0.76
CA ILE A 292 17.41 -8.34 -0.10
C ILE A 292 18.17 -8.95 -1.28
N TYR A 293 18.16 -10.27 -1.36
CA TYR A 293 18.62 -11.02 -2.50
C TYR A 293 17.54 -11.07 -3.58
N TYR A 294 17.92 -10.72 -4.80
CA TYR A 294 17.07 -10.71 -5.98
C TYR A 294 17.44 -11.92 -6.84
N PRO A 295 16.70 -13.04 -6.77
CA PRO A 295 17.14 -14.31 -7.37
C PRO A 295 17.25 -14.27 -8.88
N GLN A 296 16.49 -13.40 -9.54
CA GLN A 296 16.53 -13.25 -11.00
C GLN A 296 17.01 -11.86 -11.41
N ASN A 297 16.30 -10.80 -11.01
CA ASN A 297 16.66 -9.43 -11.33
C ASN A 297 15.91 -8.41 -10.43
N THR A 298 16.25 -7.13 -10.58
CA THR A 298 15.44 -5.98 -10.17
C THR A 298 15.68 -4.83 -11.14
N ASP A 299 14.62 -4.09 -11.47
CA ASP A 299 14.68 -2.93 -12.36
C ASP A 299 14.46 -1.59 -11.64
N TRP A 300 14.20 -1.62 -10.33
CA TRP A 300 14.09 -0.42 -9.50
C TRP A 300 15.44 0.02 -8.91
N GLY A 301 16.31 -0.93 -8.61
CA GLY A 301 17.51 -0.75 -7.80
C GLY A 301 17.50 -1.67 -6.59
N LYS A 302 18.65 -1.84 -5.94
CA LYS A 302 18.82 -2.74 -4.79
C LYS A 302 18.70 -2.01 -3.44
N GLY A 303 18.25 -0.75 -3.46
CA GLY A 303 18.16 0.15 -2.32
C GLY A 303 16.89 -0.02 -1.48
N ARG A 304 15.81 -0.60 -2.01
CA ARG A 304 14.52 -0.65 -1.32
C ARG A 304 14.53 -1.52 -0.07
N ARG A 305 14.17 -0.93 1.08
CA ARG A 305 13.94 -1.62 2.37
C ARG A 305 12.55 -1.37 2.97
N MET A 306 11.95 -0.20 2.73
CA MET A 306 10.76 0.23 3.47
C MET A 306 9.52 -0.63 3.20
N ASN A 307 9.36 -1.18 2.00
CA ASN A 307 8.31 -2.16 1.69
C ASN A 307 8.48 -3.47 2.46
N PHE A 308 9.71 -3.97 2.57
CA PHE A 308 10.00 -5.17 3.36
C PHE A 308 9.76 -4.91 4.84
N ALA A 309 10.25 -3.78 5.38
CA ALA A 309 9.97 -3.36 6.75
C ALA A 309 8.45 -3.22 7.02
N LEU A 310 7.67 -2.70 6.07
CA LEU A 310 6.21 -2.66 6.19
C LEU A 310 5.61 -4.07 6.23
N MET A 311 6.00 -4.93 5.29
CA MET A 311 5.53 -6.31 5.22
C MET A 311 5.82 -7.04 6.54
N ASP A 312 7.05 -6.96 7.03
CA ASP A 312 7.48 -7.60 8.28
C ASP A 312 6.66 -7.12 9.50
N CYS A 313 6.49 -5.79 9.60
CA CYS A 313 5.67 -5.15 10.63
C CYS A 313 4.24 -5.70 10.62
N GLN A 314 3.61 -5.75 9.44
CA GLN A 314 2.21 -6.17 9.32
C GLN A 314 2.02 -7.67 9.49
N MET A 315 2.94 -8.49 8.98
CA MET A 315 2.90 -9.94 9.14
C MET A 315 3.00 -10.33 10.62
N SER A 316 3.89 -9.67 11.39
CA SER A 316 3.98 -9.86 12.84
C SER A 316 2.74 -9.33 13.57
N ALA A 317 2.34 -8.08 13.30
CA ALA A 317 1.22 -7.41 13.93
C ALA A 317 -0.11 -8.19 13.79
N PHE A 318 -0.37 -8.74 12.61
CA PHE A 318 -1.57 -9.52 12.32
C PHE A 318 -1.40 -11.03 12.52
N ARG A 319 -0.23 -11.49 13.00
CA ARG A 319 0.11 -12.89 13.28
C ARG A 319 0.01 -13.82 12.06
N MET A 320 0.35 -13.31 10.90
CA MET A 320 0.37 -14.03 9.62
C MET A 320 1.75 -14.66 9.34
N ASP A 321 2.74 -14.43 10.20
CA ASP A 321 4.09 -14.99 10.12
C ASP A 321 4.21 -16.35 10.84
N LYS A 322 3.20 -17.20 10.73
CA LYS A 322 3.26 -18.56 11.29
C LYS A 322 3.98 -19.47 10.30
N GLY A 323 4.83 -20.36 10.82
CA GLY A 323 5.49 -21.39 9.99
C GLY A 323 6.68 -20.91 9.16
N VAL A 324 7.20 -19.71 9.43
CA VAL A 324 8.46 -19.19 8.88
C VAL A 324 9.63 -19.40 9.85
N SER A 325 10.85 -19.50 9.35
CA SER A 325 12.04 -19.73 10.18
C SER A 325 12.36 -18.57 11.15
N LYS A 326 12.04 -17.34 10.73
CA LYS A 326 12.18 -16.10 11.52
C LYS A 326 10.95 -15.23 11.31
N LYS A 327 10.38 -14.73 12.41
CA LYS A 327 9.14 -13.95 12.44
C LYS A 327 9.35 -12.51 11.96
N GLY A 328 8.24 -11.80 11.73
CA GLY A 328 8.28 -10.44 11.22
C GLY A 328 8.93 -9.44 12.17
N ASP A 329 8.83 -9.62 13.49
CA ASP A 329 9.50 -8.75 14.47
C ASP A 329 11.04 -8.81 14.38
N TYR A 330 11.58 -9.98 14.05
CA TYR A 330 13.00 -10.16 13.78
C TYR A 330 13.43 -9.40 12.50
N TRP A 331 12.73 -9.60 11.39
CA TRP A 331 13.08 -8.98 10.11
C TRP A 331 12.83 -7.48 10.07
N GLU A 332 11.73 -7.02 10.68
CA GLU A 332 11.41 -5.60 10.78
C GLU A 332 12.56 -4.85 11.47
N THR A 333 13.15 -5.43 12.52
CA THR A 333 14.29 -4.82 13.21
C THR A 333 15.46 -4.53 12.26
N LEU A 334 15.75 -5.44 11.32
CA LEU A 334 16.84 -5.29 10.36
C LEU A 334 16.48 -4.29 9.25
N HIS A 335 15.33 -4.50 8.59
CA HIS A 335 14.93 -3.68 7.45
C HIS A 335 14.56 -2.25 7.86
N ALA A 336 13.87 -2.04 8.98
CA ALA A 336 13.53 -0.70 9.45
C ALA A 336 14.77 0.07 9.92
N GLN A 337 15.73 -0.59 10.56
CA GLN A 337 17.00 0.04 10.92
C GLN A 337 17.77 0.48 9.68
N ALA A 338 17.83 -0.35 8.64
CA ALA A 338 18.46 0.05 7.38
C ALA A 338 17.79 1.27 6.72
N VAL A 339 16.46 1.40 6.78
CA VAL A 339 15.77 2.63 6.34
C VAL A 339 16.19 3.84 7.18
N LEU A 340 16.29 3.70 8.50
CA LEU A 340 16.75 4.80 9.37
C LEU A 340 18.20 5.19 9.06
N ASP A 341 19.08 4.22 8.86
CA ASP A 341 20.48 4.46 8.50
C ASP A 341 20.59 5.17 7.15
N MET A 342 19.80 4.75 6.17
CA MET A 342 19.68 5.42 4.87
C MET A 342 19.29 6.90 5.03
N GLN A 343 18.27 7.19 5.84
CA GLN A 343 17.80 8.54 6.12
C GLN A 343 18.76 9.37 6.98
N ASN A 344 19.66 8.71 7.74
CA ASN A 344 20.68 9.39 8.52
C ASN A 344 21.84 9.93 7.67
N ARG A 345 21.92 9.54 6.38
CA ARG A 345 22.96 10.01 5.46
C ARG A 345 22.72 11.42 4.92
N SER A 346 21.52 11.99 5.06
CA SER A 346 21.18 13.32 4.56
C SER A 346 20.61 14.24 5.63
N ALA A 347 20.83 15.55 5.46
CA ALA A 347 20.33 16.57 6.38
C ALA A 347 18.80 16.70 6.37
N ASP A 348 18.17 16.49 5.21
CA ASP A 348 16.71 16.55 5.03
C ASP A 348 16.00 15.22 5.33
N ARG A 349 16.78 14.17 5.64
CA ARG A 349 16.31 12.82 5.98
C ARG A 349 15.65 12.04 4.84
N ARG A 350 15.96 12.38 3.58
CA ARG A 350 15.64 11.52 2.43
C ARG A 350 16.39 10.18 2.54
N SER A 351 15.77 9.12 2.08
CA SER A 351 16.29 7.75 2.16
C SER A 351 17.32 7.48 1.06
N TYR A 352 17.06 7.95 -0.15
CA TYR A 352 17.86 7.66 -1.34
C TYR A 352 18.71 8.86 -1.76
N ILE A 353 20.02 8.64 -1.92
CA ILE A 353 20.99 9.68 -2.31
C ILE A 353 21.19 9.69 -3.83
N THR A 354 21.10 8.52 -4.49
CA THR A 354 21.33 8.39 -5.93
C THR A 354 20.23 7.57 -6.60
N LEU A 355 20.00 7.83 -7.90
CA LEU A 355 19.04 7.06 -8.71
C LEU A 355 19.42 5.57 -8.88
N LYS A 356 20.64 5.16 -8.52
CA LYS A 356 21.04 3.74 -8.56
C LYS A 356 20.48 2.96 -7.38
N GLU A 357 20.18 3.62 -6.27
CA GLU A 357 19.63 2.97 -5.08
C GLU A 357 18.16 2.62 -5.28
N ASP A 358 17.38 3.57 -5.79
CA ASP A 358 16.03 3.38 -6.33
C ASP A 358 15.88 4.39 -7.45
N ASN A 359 15.37 4.00 -8.62
CA ASN A 359 15.18 4.88 -9.78
C ASN A 359 13.75 5.43 -9.91
N PHE A 360 12.80 4.99 -9.08
CA PHE A 360 11.40 5.45 -9.12
C PHE A 360 11.23 6.93 -8.75
N GLY A 361 10.52 7.70 -9.58
CA GLY A 361 10.32 9.14 -9.43
C GLY A 361 9.87 9.57 -8.03
N GLY A 362 8.84 8.91 -7.49
CA GLY A 362 8.22 9.22 -6.19
C GLY A 362 8.68 8.32 -5.04
N ARG A 363 9.97 7.93 -5.03
CA ARG A 363 10.53 6.97 -4.05
C ARG A 363 10.47 7.43 -2.59
N GLU A 364 10.55 8.72 -2.29
CA GLU A 364 10.50 9.20 -0.90
C GLU A 364 9.07 9.25 -0.37
N GLU A 365 8.12 9.62 -1.22
CA GLU A 365 6.69 9.63 -0.93
C GLU A 365 6.16 8.19 -0.79
N TRP A 366 6.73 7.27 -1.59
CA TRP A 366 6.56 5.84 -1.40
C TRP A 366 7.08 5.37 -0.04
N VAL A 367 8.29 5.79 0.39
CA VAL A 367 8.77 5.51 1.76
C VAL A 367 7.82 6.08 2.81
N ALA A 368 7.37 7.33 2.64
CA ALA A 368 6.48 8.02 3.57
C ALA A 368 5.17 7.25 3.79
N SER A 369 4.52 6.84 2.70
CA SER A 369 3.26 6.08 2.77
C SER A 369 3.44 4.69 3.39
N HIS A 370 4.57 4.01 3.19
CA HIS A 370 4.85 2.72 3.83
C HIS A 370 5.15 2.90 5.33
N ALA A 371 5.96 3.90 5.69
CA ALA A 371 6.25 4.22 7.09
C ALA A 371 4.98 4.58 7.86
N ALA A 372 4.07 5.32 7.23
CA ALA A 372 2.77 5.66 7.80
C ALA A 372 1.88 4.44 8.02
N GLN A 373 1.82 3.51 7.05
CA GLN A 373 1.10 2.24 7.21
C GLN A 373 1.69 1.40 8.34
N GLY A 374 3.02 1.28 8.42
CA GLY A 374 3.71 0.51 9.47
C GLY A 374 3.46 1.11 10.86
N TYR A 375 3.55 2.43 10.99
CA TYR A 375 3.22 3.12 12.23
C TYR A 375 1.75 2.91 12.62
N LEU A 376 0.82 3.14 11.68
CA LEU A 376 -0.60 3.01 11.95
C LEU A 376 -0.98 1.56 12.33
N THR A 377 -0.35 0.57 11.71
CA THR A 377 -0.47 -0.85 12.08
C THR A 377 -0.15 -1.06 13.56
N LYS A 378 1.05 -0.63 14.00
CA LYS A 378 1.45 -0.77 15.41
C LYS A 378 0.53 0.02 16.35
N TRP A 379 0.09 1.19 15.91
CA TRP A 379 -0.82 2.04 16.66
C TRP A 379 -2.17 1.32 16.90
N ILE A 380 -2.83 0.80 15.85
CA ILE A 380 -4.14 0.13 16.01
C ILE A 380 -4.06 -1.15 16.85
N ILE A 381 -2.95 -1.90 16.75
CA ILE A 381 -2.73 -3.10 17.57
C ILE A 381 -2.57 -2.71 19.03
N LYS A 382 -1.82 -1.64 19.32
CA LYS A 382 -1.64 -1.13 20.69
C LYS A 382 -2.96 -0.63 21.30
N GLN A 383 -3.89 -0.10 20.50
CA GLN A 383 -5.22 0.28 20.97
C GLN A 383 -6.12 -0.93 21.30
N GLY A 384 -5.74 -2.15 20.92
CA GLY A 384 -6.54 -3.36 21.15
C GLY A 384 -7.85 -3.41 20.36
N MET A 385 -7.99 -2.60 19.31
CA MET A 385 -9.23 -2.46 18.52
C MET A 385 -9.33 -3.43 17.34
N PHE A 386 -8.19 -4.00 16.91
CA PHE A 386 -8.15 -4.87 15.75
C PHE A 386 -8.90 -6.18 15.99
N SER A 387 -9.77 -6.54 15.04
CA SER A 387 -10.46 -7.84 15.01
C SER A 387 -10.60 -8.34 13.58
N LYS A 388 -10.77 -9.65 13.43
CA LYS A 388 -11.00 -10.33 12.15
C LYS A 388 -12.40 -10.91 12.07
N THR A 389 -12.92 -11.10 10.86
CA THR A 389 -14.18 -11.81 10.60
C THR A 389 -14.10 -12.66 9.35
N ASN A 390 -14.71 -13.85 9.41
CA ASN A 390 -14.98 -14.68 8.22
C ASN A 390 -16.47 -14.70 7.86
N GLN A 391 -17.26 -13.76 8.38
CA GLN A 391 -18.68 -13.65 8.04
C GLN A 391 -18.89 -13.32 6.55
N ALA A 392 -20.01 -13.80 6.00
CA ALA A 392 -20.50 -13.42 4.68
C ALA A 392 -21.09 -12.00 4.69
N TYR A 393 -21.15 -11.36 3.52
CA TYR A 393 -21.60 -9.97 3.33
C TYR A 393 -22.74 -9.81 2.33
#